data_AF-A0A0M9Z2P3-F1
#
_entry.id   AF-A0A0M9Z2P3-F1
#
_cell.length_a   1.000
_cell.length_b   1.000
_cell.length_c   1.000
_cell.angle_alpha   90.00
_cell.angle_beta   90.00
_cell.angle_gamma   90.00
#
_symmetry.space_group_name_H-M   'P 1'
#
loop_
_entity.id
_entity.type
_entity.pdbx_description
1 polymer ?
#
loop_
_entity_poly.entity_id
_entity_poly.type
_entity_poly.pdbx_seq_one_letter_code
_entity_poly.pdbx_strand_id
1 'polypeptide(L)'
;MVNLAPGRRTGRSTHVAESMTSQPLAGWGKPDLDLTEADWQSSSRGAGDVQIAFVEGFIAMRNSERPESPSLIFSPDEWHKFVLNARGGEFDLT
;
A
#
# COMPACT_ATOMS: atom_id res chain seq x y z
N MET A 1 -5.74 -14.99 54.94
CA MET A 1 -4.59 -14.17 54.52
C MET A 1 -4.74 -13.92 53.02
N VAL A 2 -5.27 -12.76 52.66
CA VAL A 2 -4.63 -11.55 52.07
C VAL A 2 -4.55 -11.58 50.54
N ASN A 3 -5.05 -10.48 49.98
CA ASN A 3 -5.29 -10.09 48.60
C ASN A 3 -3.96 -9.88 47.82
N LEU A 4 -4.03 -9.67 46.49
CA LEU A 4 -3.39 -8.55 45.75
C LEU A 4 -3.33 -8.81 44.23
N ALA A 5 -3.96 -7.90 43.48
CA ALA A 5 -3.83 -7.72 42.03
C ALA A 5 -2.43 -7.23 41.63
N PRO A 6 -2.03 -7.33 40.34
CA PRO A 6 -1.01 -6.44 39.80
C PRO A 6 -1.63 -5.34 38.93
N GLY A 7 -1.37 -4.09 39.35
CA GLY A 7 -1.57 -2.89 38.55
C GLY A 7 -0.44 -2.66 37.54
N ARG A 8 -0.85 -2.15 36.37
CA ARG A 8 -0.30 -1.01 35.59
C ARG A 8 1.23 -0.76 35.53
N ARG A 9 1.71 -0.64 34.27
CA ARG A 9 2.56 0.44 33.68
C ARG A 9 3.95 0.67 34.32
N THR A 10 5.10 0.83 33.65
CA THR A 10 5.51 1.20 32.29
C THR A 10 7.03 0.97 32.20
N GLY A 11 7.55 0.67 31.01
CA GLY A 11 8.79 1.31 30.55
C GLY A 11 10.02 0.43 30.36
N ARG A 12 10.36 0.16 29.10
CA ARG A 12 11.72 0.39 28.62
C ARG A 12 11.72 0.70 27.14
N SER A 13 11.97 1.96 26.81
CA SER A 13 12.33 2.41 25.47
C SER A 13 13.59 1.72 25.01
N THR A 14 13.52 1.03 23.89
CA THR A 14 14.65 0.82 22.98
C THR A 14 14.14 0.97 21.56
N HIS A 15 14.44 2.13 20.99
CA HIS A 15 14.81 2.37 19.60
C HIS A 15 14.48 1.23 18.62
N VAL A 16 13.50 1.45 17.75
CA VAL A 16 13.67 1.22 16.31
C VAL A 16 12.93 2.35 15.60
N ALA A 17 13.68 3.32 15.12
CA ALA A 17 13.20 4.27 14.13
C ALA A 17 13.10 3.51 12.79
N GLU A 18 12.21 2.52 12.73
CA GLU A 18 11.95 1.70 11.56
C GLU A 18 10.45 1.55 11.43
N SER A 19 9.77 2.68 11.35
CA SER A 19 8.36 2.68 11.02
C SER A 19 8.02 3.94 10.25
N MET A 20 8.67 4.13 9.11
CA MET A 20 7.83 4.26 7.91
C MET A 20 7.19 2.88 7.69
N THR A 21 6.33 2.49 8.64
CA THR A 21 5.21 1.61 8.38
C THR A 21 4.68 2.16 7.08
N SER A 22 4.61 1.29 6.07
CA SER A 22 3.67 1.42 4.97
C SER A 22 2.35 1.79 5.62
N GLN A 23 2.12 3.08 5.84
CA GLN A 23 0.89 3.59 6.39
C GLN A 23 -0.08 3.19 5.28
N PRO A 24 -1.09 2.36 5.55
CA PRO A 24 -2.16 2.17 4.60
C PRO A 24 -2.84 3.53 4.48
N LEU A 25 -2.31 4.38 3.59
CA LEU A 25 -2.74 5.74 3.32
C LEU A 25 -3.96 5.66 2.41
N ALA A 26 -5.02 5.09 2.97
CA ALA A 26 -6.42 5.29 2.65
C ALA A 26 -7.15 4.31 3.59
N GLY A 27 -7.42 4.77 4.81
CA GLY A 27 -8.20 3.99 5.75
C GLY A 27 -9.48 3.51 5.07
N TRP A 28 -9.70 2.19 5.14
CA TRP A 28 -10.97 1.44 5.15
C TRP A 28 -10.67 0.04 4.59
N GLY A 29 -10.41 -0.93 5.48
CA GLY A 29 -10.55 -2.37 5.23
C GLY A 29 -10.24 -2.89 3.81
N LYS A 30 -9.12 -2.48 3.20
CA LYS A 30 -8.69 -3.07 1.93
C LYS A 30 -8.36 -4.54 2.19
N PRO A 31 -8.85 -5.47 1.36
CA PRO A 31 -8.58 -6.89 1.57
C PRO A 31 -7.08 -7.17 1.48
N ASP A 32 -6.64 -8.18 2.23
CA ASP A 32 -5.33 -8.78 2.03
C ASP A 32 -5.41 -9.60 0.73
N LEU A 33 -4.85 -9.05 -0.35
CA LEU A 33 -4.90 -9.66 -1.68
C LEU A 33 -3.65 -10.50 -1.90
N ASP A 34 -3.81 -11.74 -2.35
CA ASP A 34 -2.67 -12.53 -2.80
C ASP A 34 -2.22 -12.07 -4.19
N LEU A 35 -1.06 -11.43 -4.25
CA LEU A 35 -0.47 -10.90 -5.49
C LEU A 35 0.53 -11.87 -6.12
N THR A 36 0.74 -13.05 -5.52
CA THR A 36 1.77 -14.00 -5.94
C THR A 36 1.55 -14.49 -7.38
N GLU A 37 0.29 -14.71 -7.77
CA GLU A 37 -0.10 -15.15 -9.12
C GLU A 37 -0.71 -14.02 -9.96
N ALA A 38 -0.50 -12.76 -9.58
CA ALA A 38 -1.07 -11.62 -10.30
C ALA A 38 -0.45 -11.50 -11.72
N ASP A 39 -1.31 -11.31 -12.72
CA ASP A 39 -0.89 -11.07 -14.11
C ASP A 39 -0.54 -9.58 -14.29
N TRP A 40 0.76 -9.27 -14.16
CA TRP A 40 1.26 -7.90 -14.22
C TRP A 40 1.44 -7.39 -15.65
N GLN A 41 0.77 -6.29 -15.95
CA GLN A 41 0.77 -5.59 -17.23
C GLN A 41 1.62 -4.31 -17.11
N SER A 42 2.68 -4.19 -17.92
CA SER A 42 3.52 -2.99 -17.96
C SER A 42 2.84 -1.85 -18.73
N SER A 43 2.96 -0.63 -18.23
CA SER A 43 2.45 0.60 -18.87
C SER A 43 3.28 1.05 -20.09
N SER A 44 4.56 0.68 -20.15
CA SER A 44 5.45 0.95 -21.29
C SER A 44 6.47 -0.18 -21.52
N ARG A 45 7.44 0.02 -22.41
CA ARG A 45 8.55 -0.91 -22.71
C ARG A 45 9.93 -0.45 -22.17
N GLY A 46 9.95 0.49 -21.23
CA GLY A 46 11.15 1.14 -20.69
C GLY A 46 11.48 0.79 -19.22
N ALA A 47 12.59 1.34 -18.73
CA ALA A 47 12.95 1.28 -17.32
C ALA A 47 12.14 2.31 -16.51
N GLY A 48 11.78 1.97 -15.27
CA GLY A 48 10.94 2.81 -14.40
C GLY A 48 9.44 2.73 -14.70
N ASP A 49 9.00 1.75 -15.49
CA ASP A 49 7.59 1.61 -15.84
C ASP A 49 6.73 1.18 -14.66
N VAL A 50 5.51 1.70 -14.65
CA VAL A 50 4.46 1.24 -13.74
C VAL A 50 3.88 -0.07 -14.28
N GLN A 51 3.65 -1.03 -13.40
CA GLN A 51 2.88 -2.24 -13.68
C GLN A 51 1.55 -2.21 -12.96
N ILE A 52 0.52 -2.75 -13.61
CA ILE A 52 -0.80 -2.95 -13.01
C ILE A 52 -1.25 -4.40 -13.13
N ALA A 53 -2.04 -4.88 -12.17
CA ALA A 53 -2.69 -6.19 -12.25
C ALA A 53 -4.12 -6.09 -11.72
N PHE A 54 -5.02 -6.89 -12.29
CA PHE A 54 -6.38 -7.04 -11.80
C PHE A 54 -6.46 -8.29 -10.91
N VAL A 55 -6.76 -8.11 -9.62
CA VAL A 55 -6.74 -9.20 -8.63
C VAL A 55 -7.98 -9.10 -7.75
N GLU A 56 -8.80 -10.15 -7.74
CA GLU A 56 -10.03 -10.24 -6.93
C GLU A 56 -10.97 -9.02 -7.02
N GLY A 57 -11.04 -8.38 -8.19
CA GLY A 57 -11.86 -7.20 -8.44
C GLY A 57 -11.23 -5.85 -8.04
N PHE A 58 -9.97 -5.87 -7.60
CA PHE A 58 -9.15 -4.69 -7.32
C PHE A 58 -8.08 -4.49 -8.39
N ILE A 59 -7.50 -3.29 -8.38
CA ILE A 59 -6.38 -2.93 -9.23
C ILE A 59 -5.16 -2.74 -8.32
N ALA A 60 -4.13 -3.56 -8.53
CA ALA A 60 -2.85 -3.40 -7.89
C ALA A 60 -1.90 -2.62 -8.81
N MET A 61 -1.10 -1.71 -8.26
CA MET A 61 -0.12 -0.92 -8.99
C MET A 61 1.24 -0.96 -8.27
N ARG A 62 2.33 -1.16 -9.02
CA ARG A 62 3.70 -1.17 -8.49
C ARG A 62 4.72 -0.61 -9.46
N ASN A 63 5.92 -0.33 -8.96
CA ASN A 63 7.09 -0.01 -9.79
C ASN A 63 7.73 -1.31 -10.32
N SER A 64 7.91 -1.42 -11.63
CA SER A 64 8.57 -2.57 -12.26
C SER A 64 10.02 -2.80 -11.81
N GLU A 65 10.73 -1.74 -11.40
CA GLU A 65 12.13 -1.81 -10.95
C GLU A 65 12.27 -2.26 -9.50
N ARG A 66 11.18 -2.20 -8.72
CA ARG A 66 11.15 -2.60 -7.30
C ARG A 66 9.88 -3.39 -7.00
N PRO A 67 9.70 -4.59 -7.61
CA PRO A 67 8.50 -5.39 -7.45
C PRO A 67 8.29 -5.92 -6.02
N GLU A 68 9.34 -5.94 -5.20
CA GLU A 68 9.30 -6.29 -3.77
C GLU A 68 8.77 -5.16 -2.89
N SER A 69 8.73 -3.93 -3.40
CA SER A 69 8.13 -2.81 -2.67
C SER A 69 6.61 -2.98 -2.59
N PRO A 70 5.97 -2.51 -1.51
CA PRO A 70 4.52 -2.62 -1.34
C PRO A 70 3.75 -2.08 -2.56
N SER A 71 2.76 -2.84 -3.01
CA SER A 71 1.86 -2.42 -4.09
C SER A 71 0.76 -1.51 -3.57
N LEU A 72 0.35 -0.54 -4.39
CA LEU A 72 -0.82 0.29 -4.12
C LEU A 72 -2.07 -0.44 -4.63
N ILE A 73 -3.08 -0.57 -3.77
CA ILE A 73 -4.33 -1.27 -4.08
C ILE A 73 -5.46 -0.27 -4.22
N PHE A 74 -6.19 -0.34 -5.32
CA PHE A 74 -7.35 0.50 -5.63
C PHE A 74 -8.60 -0.36 -5.80
N SER A 75 -9.70 0.05 -5.18
CA SER A 75 -11.03 -0.35 -5.64
C SER A 75 -11.31 0.24 -7.04
N PRO A 76 -12.29 -0.29 -7.78
CA PRO A 76 -12.64 0.22 -9.10
C PRO A 76 -12.96 1.73 -9.12
N ASP A 77 -13.64 2.23 -8.08
CA ASP A 77 -14.03 3.65 -7.97
C ASP A 77 -12.82 4.55 -7.66
N GLU A 78 -11.94 4.12 -6.76
CA GLU A 78 -10.68 4.81 -6.49
C GLU A 78 -9.77 4.86 -7.73
N TRP A 79 -9.67 3.74 -8.46
CA TRP A 79 -8.89 3.68 -9.70
C TRP A 79 -9.45 4.64 -10.76
N HIS A 80 -10.77 4.69 -10.91
CA HIS A 80 -11.41 5.63 -11.83
C HIS A 80 -11.06 7.09 -11.50
N LYS A 81 -11.18 7.48 -10.22
CA LYS A 81 -10.79 8.82 -9.75
C LYS A 81 -9.31 9.11 -9.96
N PHE A 82 -8.44 8.15 -9.63
CA PHE A 82 -7.00 8.26 -9.84
C PHE A 82 -6.66 8.56 -11.30
N VAL A 83 -7.22 7.78 -12.24
CA VAL A 83 -6.98 7.96 -13.68
C VAL A 83 -7.52 9.30 -14.17
N LEU A 84 -8.69 9.74 -13.69
CA LEU A 84 -9.24 11.05 -14.05
C LEU A 84 -8.33 12.19 -13.61
N ASN A 85 -7.86 12.17 -12.37
CA ASN A 85 -6.96 13.20 -11.84
C ASN A 85 -5.61 13.20 -12.56
N ALA A 86 -5.06 12.01 -12.85
CA ALA A 86 -3.81 11.87 -13.59
C ALA A 86 -3.90 12.44 -15.01
N ARG A 87 -5.00 12.20 -15.71
CA ARG A 87 -5.26 12.82 -17.03
C ARG A 87 -5.49 14.32 -16.94
N GLY A 88 -5.99 14.81 -15.81
CA GLY A 88 -6.15 16.23 -15.53
C GLY A 88 -4.84 16.97 -15.27
N GLY A 89 -3.70 16.28 -15.23
CA GLY A 89 -2.39 16.87 -14.92
C GLY A 89 -2.20 17.19 -13.44
N GLU A 90 -3.05 16.67 -12.55
CA GLU A 90 -2.98 16.94 -11.10
C GLU A 90 -1.67 16.43 -10.47
N PHE A 91 -1.01 15.48 -11.13
CA PHE A 91 0.26 14.89 -10.69
C PHE A 91 1.48 15.33 -11.50
N ASP A 92 1.34 16.29 -12.43
CA ASP A 92 2.49 16.87 -13.12
C ASP A 92 3.32 17.70 -12.11
N LEU A 93 4.57 17.29 -11.89
CA LEU A 93 5.52 18.00 -11.04
C LEU A 93 6.06 19.19 -11.86
N THR A 94 5.46 20.37 -11.67
CA THR A 94 5.97 21.65 -12.22
C THR A 94 7.32 22.04 -11.64
#